data_AF-A0A0C2ZL09-F1
#
_entry.id   AF-A0A0C2ZL09-F1
#
_cell.length_a   1.000
_cell.length_b   1.000
_cell.length_c   1.000
_cell.angle_alpha   90.00
_cell.angle_beta   90.00
_cell.angle_gamma   90.00
#
_symmetry.space_group_name_H-M   'P 1'
#
loop_
_entity.id
_entity.type
_entity.pdbx_description
1 polymer ?
#
loop_
_entity_poly.entity_id
_entity_poly.type
_entity_poly.pdbx_seq_one_letter_code
_entity_poly.pdbx_strand_id
1 'polypeptide(L)'
;MQPDISKIRLNANEQDIKDFLNQCIFLPRLNTLYWSNITKQTPNLKIGYPGQHLASLITGMEGERTGARGNDLSDGTEIKSCSRVDQLDKCRSCGDSVLRIETICPNCRGNRIERKKDSKWLFSVKNEQELNLLTVQTNRIMFILFDYPNFNDNDFNTIQINVYEVWNNSARNQNFRRIMTNYYNTTYLYHISLNPNKTPAPYNMWPDSFAFHQCNPIHTFRCVISDANINPQINILH
;
A
#
# COMPACT_ATOMS: atom_id res chain seq x y z
N MET A 1 0.04 -23.61 -0.48
CA MET A 1 0.07 -22.75 -1.67
C MET A 1 1.46 -22.22 -1.83
N GLN A 2 1.94 -22.22 -3.06
CA GLN A 2 3.26 -21.73 -3.38
C GLN A 2 3.18 -20.99 -4.72
N PRO A 3 3.99 -19.94 -4.91
CA PRO A 3 4.19 -19.34 -6.23
C PRO A 3 4.61 -20.38 -7.25
N ASP A 4 4.25 -20.14 -8.51
CA ASP A 4 4.77 -20.94 -9.62
C ASP A 4 6.27 -20.66 -9.76
N ILE A 5 7.07 -21.55 -9.17
CA ILE A 5 8.54 -21.42 -9.11
C ILE A 5 9.14 -21.36 -10.52
N SER A 6 8.47 -21.95 -11.54
CA SER A 6 8.92 -21.89 -12.93
C SER A 6 8.89 -20.46 -13.53
N LYS A 7 8.20 -19.53 -12.86
CA LYS A 7 8.12 -18.11 -13.23
C LYS A 7 9.17 -17.24 -12.56
N ILE A 8 9.96 -17.80 -11.63
CA ILE A 8 11.10 -17.09 -11.06
C ILE A 8 12.19 -17.00 -12.12
N ARG A 9 12.47 -15.77 -12.56
CA ARG A 9 13.42 -15.46 -13.65
C ARG A 9 14.45 -14.43 -13.25
N LEU A 10 14.17 -13.65 -12.20
CA LEU A 10 15.10 -12.68 -11.66
C LEU A 10 15.96 -13.35 -10.60
N ASN A 11 17.27 -13.26 -10.77
CA ASN A 11 18.25 -13.64 -9.74
C ASN A 11 18.47 -12.47 -8.77
N ALA A 12 17.38 -11.91 -8.25
CA ALA A 12 17.44 -10.82 -7.29
C ALA A 12 17.88 -11.34 -5.92
N ASN A 13 18.75 -10.59 -5.26
CA ASN A 13 19.21 -10.87 -3.91
C ASN A 13 18.83 -9.72 -2.95
N GLU A 14 19.18 -9.89 -1.67
CA GLU A 14 18.89 -8.89 -0.64
C GLU A 14 19.51 -7.52 -0.96
N GLN A 15 20.69 -7.49 -1.58
CA GLN A 15 21.35 -6.24 -1.99
C GLN A 15 20.57 -5.53 -3.09
N ASP A 16 20.04 -6.24 -4.08
CA ASP A 16 19.22 -5.63 -5.14
C ASP A 16 17.96 -4.95 -4.56
N ILE A 17 17.34 -5.57 -3.54
CA ILE A 17 16.21 -4.97 -2.82
C ILE A 17 16.64 -3.70 -2.09
N LYS A 18 17.77 -3.75 -1.36
CA LYS A 18 18.30 -2.58 -0.64
C LYS A 18 18.64 -1.43 -1.58
N ASP A 19 19.31 -1.74 -2.69
CA ASP A 19 19.70 -0.76 -3.70
C ASP A 19 18.48 -0.13 -4.35
N PHE A 20 17.47 -0.93 -4.72
CA PHE A 20 16.21 -0.42 -5.25
C PHE A 20 15.48 0.48 -4.24
N LEU A 21 15.32 0.03 -2.99
CA LEU A 21 14.67 0.80 -1.94
C LEU A 21 15.39 2.15 -1.73
N ASN A 22 16.71 2.14 -1.70
CA ASN A 22 17.49 3.37 -1.55
C ASN A 22 17.32 4.29 -2.77
N GLN A 23 17.56 3.80 -3.97
CA GLN A 23 17.62 4.61 -5.19
C GLN A 23 16.25 5.10 -5.66
N CYS A 24 15.22 4.26 -5.57
CA CYS A 24 13.91 4.53 -6.16
C CYS A 24 12.87 5.03 -5.16
N ILE A 25 13.12 4.91 -3.85
CA ILE A 25 12.16 5.32 -2.81
C ILE A 25 12.80 6.33 -1.84
N PHE A 26 13.84 5.94 -1.12
CA PHE A 26 14.30 6.75 0.02
C PHE A 26 15.14 7.95 -0.39
N LEU A 27 16.07 7.84 -1.34
CA LEU A 27 16.81 8.98 -1.84
C LEU A 27 15.88 10.04 -2.49
N PRO A 28 14.93 9.67 -3.37
CA PRO A 28 13.90 10.58 -3.85
C PRO A 28 13.09 11.22 -2.71
N ARG A 29 12.72 10.45 -1.68
CA ARG A 29 11.98 10.96 -0.51
C ARG A 29 12.79 11.97 0.28
N LEU A 30 14.09 11.74 0.51
CA LEU A 30 14.94 12.72 1.20
C LEU A 30 15.01 14.04 0.42
N ASN A 31 15.13 13.95 -0.91
CA ASN A 31 15.10 15.13 -1.77
C ASN A 31 13.77 15.87 -1.67
N THR A 32 12.63 15.17 -1.73
CA THR A 32 11.32 15.82 -1.56
C THR A 32 11.10 16.34 -0.15
N LEU A 33 11.67 15.70 0.88
CA LEU A 33 11.63 16.17 2.25
C LEU A 33 12.38 17.50 2.42
N TYR A 34 13.57 17.61 1.81
CA TYR A 34 14.32 18.87 1.74
C TYR A 34 13.47 19.97 1.08
N TRP A 35 12.89 19.70 -0.09
CA TRP A 35 12.05 20.68 -0.78
C TRP A 35 10.75 20.98 -0.03
N SER A 36 10.18 20.01 0.68
CA SER A 36 8.99 20.18 1.52
C SER A 36 9.22 21.22 2.62
N ASN A 37 10.40 21.23 3.24
CA ASN A 37 10.77 22.24 4.23
C ASN A 37 10.74 23.67 3.66
N ILE A 38 11.08 23.85 2.38
CA ILE A 38 11.13 25.15 1.70
C ILE A 38 9.76 25.52 1.15
N THR A 39 9.15 24.63 0.37
CA THR A 39 7.95 24.87 -0.44
C THR A 39 6.65 24.64 0.32
N LYS A 40 6.71 23.99 1.47
CA LYS A 40 5.55 23.53 2.26
C LYS A 40 4.62 22.57 1.52
N GLN A 41 5.08 21.98 0.42
CA GLN A 41 4.40 20.88 -0.26
C GLN A 41 4.62 19.56 0.48
N THR A 42 3.70 18.60 0.32
CA THR A 42 3.88 17.26 0.89
C THR A 42 5.10 16.54 0.27
N PRO A 43 5.94 15.85 1.06
CA PRO A 43 7.02 15.04 0.53
C PRO A 43 6.55 13.64 0.08
N ASN A 44 5.26 13.33 0.21
CA ASN A 44 4.69 12.02 -0.11
C ASN A 44 4.92 11.64 -1.58
N LEU A 45 5.57 10.49 -1.78
CA LEU A 45 5.80 9.89 -3.08
C LEU A 45 4.77 8.79 -3.38
N LYS A 46 4.25 8.78 -4.60
CA LYS A 46 3.35 7.71 -5.07
C LYS A 46 4.13 6.40 -5.21
N ILE A 47 3.76 5.40 -4.43
CA ILE A 47 4.43 4.08 -4.39
C ILE A 47 3.80 3.01 -5.28
N GLY A 48 2.89 3.37 -6.21
CA GLY A 48 2.20 2.40 -7.07
C GLY A 48 3.18 1.56 -7.90
N TYR A 49 3.87 2.18 -8.85
CA TYR A 49 4.89 1.50 -9.65
C TYR A 49 6.12 1.06 -8.85
N PRO A 50 6.67 1.87 -7.91
CA PRO A 50 7.76 1.39 -7.06
C PRO A 50 7.41 0.12 -6.29
N GLY A 51 6.16 -0.03 -5.84
CA GLY A 51 5.70 -1.27 -5.21
C GLY A 51 5.66 -2.46 -6.17
N GLN A 52 5.36 -2.25 -7.46
CA GLN A 52 5.41 -3.33 -8.46
C GLN A 52 6.82 -3.83 -8.72
N HIS A 53 7.79 -2.92 -8.82
CA HIS A 53 9.21 -3.27 -8.90
C HIS A 53 9.68 -3.99 -7.64
N LEU A 54 9.30 -3.50 -6.45
CA LEU A 54 9.64 -4.15 -5.19
C LEU A 54 9.08 -5.58 -5.11
N ALA A 55 7.83 -5.80 -5.53
CA ALA A 55 7.25 -7.15 -5.59
C ALA A 55 8.02 -8.07 -6.55
N SER A 56 8.47 -7.55 -7.70
CA SER A 56 9.29 -8.31 -8.65
C SER A 56 10.59 -8.78 -8.00
N LEU A 57 11.28 -7.90 -7.26
CA LEU A 57 12.50 -8.23 -6.54
C LEU A 57 12.27 -9.23 -5.40
N ILE A 58 11.19 -9.06 -4.62
CA ILE A 58 10.85 -9.95 -3.51
C ILE A 58 10.50 -11.36 -4.01
N THR A 59 9.77 -11.46 -5.12
CA THR A 59 9.28 -12.75 -5.65
C THR A 59 10.24 -13.41 -6.63
N GLY A 60 11.19 -12.66 -7.17
CA GLY A 60 12.04 -13.08 -8.29
C GLY A 60 11.29 -13.18 -9.63
N MET A 61 10.07 -12.64 -9.72
CA MET A 61 9.23 -12.73 -10.92
C MET A 61 9.25 -11.43 -11.71
N GLU A 62 9.31 -11.56 -13.03
CA GLU A 62 9.21 -10.40 -13.94
C GLU A 62 7.79 -9.84 -13.98
N GLY A 63 7.68 -8.53 -14.24
CA GLY A 63 6.40 -7.89 -14.54
C GLY A 63 5.92 -8.13 -15.98
N GLU A 64 4.63 -7.94 -16.24
CA GLU A 64 4.01 -8.20 -17.55
C GLU A 64 4.06 -7.01 -18.54
N ARG A 65 4.59 -5.85 -18.14
CA ARG A 65 4.65 -4.63 -18.97
C ARG A 65 3.25 -4.08 -19.35
N THR A 66 2.23 -4.36 -18.54
CA THR A 66 0.82 -4.00 -18.79
C THR A 66 0.45 -2.56 -18.39
N GLY A 67 1.38 -1.82 -17.76
CA GLY A 67 1.12 -0.48 -17.27
C GLY A 67 0.07 -0.44 -16.14
N ALA A 68 0.09 -1.43 -15.25
CA ALA A 68 -0.84 -1.58 -14.12
C ALA A 68 -2.31 -1.75 -14.53
N ARG A 69 -2.58 -2.53 -15.59
CA ARG A 69 -3.94 -2.87 -16.06
C ARG A 69 -4.37 -4.29 -15.67
N GLY A 70 -3.88 -4.78 -14.52
CA GLY A 70 -4.06 -6.16 -14.06
C GLY A 70 -2.89 -7.06 -14.43
N ASN A 71 -2.74 -8.17 -13.70
CA ASN A 71 -1.65 -9.15 -13.83
C ASN A 71 -0.27 -8.47 -13.80
N ASP A 72 0.08 -7.90 -12.65
CA ASP A 72 1.30 -7.10 -12.53
C ASP A 72 2.58 -7.95 -12.65
N LEU A 73 2.55 -9.21 -12.19
CA LEU A 73 3.65 -10.18 -12.34
C LEU A 73 3.29 -11.30 -13.33
N SER A 74 4.33 -11.89 -13.92
CA SER A 74 4.28 -12.96 -14.95
C SER A 74 3.63 -14.29 -14.53
N ASP A 75 3.27 -14.44 -13.25
CA ASP A 75 2.49 -15.54 -12.71
C ASP A 75 1.00 -15.20 -12.51
N GLY A 76 0.58 -14.00 -12.94
CA GLY A 76 -0.79 -13.48 -12.78
C GLY A 76 -1.06 -12.84 -11.43
N THR A 77 -0.03 -12.48 -10.66
CA THR A 77 -0.19 -11.78 -9.38
C THR A 77 -0.61 -10.33 -9.58
N GLU A 78 -1.65 -9.90 -8.86
CA GLU A 78 -2.07 -8.51 -8.74
C GLU A 78 -1.36 -7.83 -7.57
N ILE A 79 -0.87 -6.61 -7.75
CA ILE A 79 -0.16 -5.86 -6.70
C ILE A 79 -0.98 -4.64 -6.29
N LYS A 80 -1.17 -4.50 -4.97
CA LYS A 80 -1.79 -3.31 -4.35
C LYS A 80 -0.82 -2.70 -3.36
N SER A 81 -0.42 -1.47 -3.64
CA SER A 81 0.49 -0.70 -2.78
C SER A 81 -0.25 0.47 -2.12
N CYS A 82 -0.07 0.69 -0.82
CA CYS A 82 -0.48 1.93 -0.16
C CYS A 82 0.55 2.41 0.86
N SER A 83 0.60 3.72 1.09
CA SER A 83 1.60 4.35 1.96
C SER A 83 0.91 5.28 2.95
N ARG A 84 1.21 5.10 4.24
CA ARG A 84 0.90 6.03 5.33
C ARG A 84 2.08 6.98 5.62
N VAL A 85 3.21 6.76 4.96
CA VAL A 85 4.40 7.61 5.03
C VAL A 85 4.07 8.98 4.43
N ASP A 86 4.47 10.03 5.14
CA ASP A 86 4.26 11.44 4.77
C ASP A 86 2.80 11.83 4.46
N GLN A 87 1.85 11.09 4.99
CA GLN A 87 0.45 11.43 4.89
C GLN A 87 0.17 12.78 5.59
N LEU A 88 -0.64 13.62 4.97
CA LEU A 88 -1.04 14.91 5.53
C LEU A 88 -1.86 14.71 6.81
N ASP A 89 -1.45 15.43 7.86
CA ASP A 89 -2.11 15.46 9.15
C ASP A 89 -3.03 16.69 9.23
N LYS A 90 -3.81 16.80 10.32
CA LYS A 90 -4.72 17.95 10.53
C LYS A 90 -4.52 18.61 11.87
N CYS A 91 -4.54 19.93 11.91
CA CYS A 91 -4.60 20.68 13.16
C CYS A 91 -5.99 20.54 13.79
N ARG A 92 -6.07 20.10 15.05
CA ARG A 92 -7.35 19.99 15.77
C ARG A 92 -7.95 21.35 16.15
N SER A 93 -7.13 22.40 16.22
CA SER A 93 -7.59 23.72 16.65
C SER A 93 -8.23 24.52 15.51
N CYS A 94 -7.64 24.48 14.31
CA CYS A 94 -8.11 25.27 13.16
C CYS A 94 -8.48 24.45 11.93
N GLY A 95 -8.30 23.12 11.95
CA GLY A 95 -8.64 22.23 10.84
C GLY A 95 -7.65 22.21 9.68
N ASP A 96 -6.64 23.07 9.70
CA ASP A 96 -5.68 23.22 8.61
C ASP A 96 -4.77 21.98 8.45
N SER A 97 -4.22 21.80 7.25
CA SER A 97 -3.31 20.70 6.95
C SER A 97 -1.96 20.93 7.60
N VAL A 98 -1.34 19.85 8.09
CA VAL A 98 -0.03 19.88 8.74
C VAL A 98 0.84 18.80 8.13
N LEU A 99 2.08 19.13 7.77
CA LEU A 99 3.02 18.16 7.23
C LEU A 99 3.43 17.16 8.32
N ARG A 100 3.74 15.92 7.93
CA ARG A 100 4.14 14.86 8.87
C ARG A 100 5.32 15.27 9.78
N ILE A 101 6.26 16.03 9.23
CA ILE A 101 7.43 16.53 9.95
C ILE A 101 7.15 17.72 10.88
N GLU A 102 6.01 18.38 10.73
CA GLU A 102 5.67 19.54 11.53
C GLU A 102 5.04 19.10 12.86
N THR A 103 5.53 19.64 13.97
CA THR A 103 4.99 19.42 15.32
C THR A 103 4.09 20.57 15.78
N ILE A 104 4.04 21.66 15.01
CA ILE A 104 3.25 22.86 15.27
C ILE A 104 2.52 23.22 13.98
N CYS A 105 1.23 23.54 14.09
CA CYS A 105 0.42 24.00 12.96
C CYS A 105 0.99 25.32 12.40
N PRO A 106 1.24 25.41 11.08
CA PRO A 106 1.81 26.62 10.47
C PRO A 106 0.86 27.82 10.54
N ASN A 107 -0.46 27.58 10.55
CA ASN A 107 -1.49 28.61 10.57
C ASN A 107 -1.76 29.15 11.99
N CYS A 108 -2.26 28.31 12.90
CA CYS A 108 -2.70 28.77 14.23
C CYS A 108 -1.65 28.61 15.34
N ARG A 109 -0.45 28.11 15.03
CA ARG A 109 0.64 27.81 15.98
C ARG A 109 0.29 26.83 17.10
N GLY A 110 -0.83 26.12 16.98
CA GLY A 110 -1.24 25.08 17.92
C GLY A 110 -0.44 23.80 17.74
N ASN A 111 -0.21 23.06 18.82
CA ASN A 111 0.49 21.77 18.84
C ASN A 111 -0.46 20.55 18.87
N ARG A 112 -1.78 20.78 18.90
CA ARG A 112 -2.79 19.70 18.88
C ARG A 112 -2.99 19.20 17.46
N ILE A 113 -2.13 18.27 17.03
CA ILE A 113 -2.18 17.69 15.69
C ILE A 113 -2.87 16.33 15.74
N GLU A 114 -3.84 16.12 14.85
CA GLU A 114 -4.41 14.82 14.53
C GLU A 114 -3.54 14.15 13.47
N ARG A 115 -2.68 13.22 13.91
CA ARG A 115 -1.86 12.38 13.02
C ARG A 115 -2.74 11.37 12.28
N LYS A 116 -2.67 11.34 10.95
CA LYS A 116 -3.48 10.47 10.10
C LYS A 116 -2.73 9.19 9.71
N LYS A 117 -3.46 8.08 9.67
CA LYS A 117 -2.98 6.77 9.17
C LYS A 117 -4.01 6.09 8.27
N ASP A 118 -4.67 6.90 7.45
CA ASP A 118 -5.90 6.53 6.75
C ASP A 118 -5.73 6.13 5.26
N SER A 119 -4.52 5.71 4.89
CA SER A 119 -4.29 5.03 3.61
C SER A 119 -4.89 3.62 3.57
N LYS A 120 -5.37 3.23 2.38
CA LYS A 120 -6.03 1.96 2.10
C LYS A 120 -5.67 1.44 0.71
N TRP A 121 -5.80 0.14 0.52
CA TRP A 121 -5.82 -0.46 -0.81
C TRP A 121 -7.22 -0.36 -1.40
N LEU A 122 -7.32 0.09 -2.65
CA LEU A 122 -8.58 0.31 -3.33
C LEU A 122 -8.90 -0.83 -4.29
N PHE A 123 -10.10 -1.37 -4.20
CA PHE A 123 -10.65 -2.32 -5.16
C PHE A 123 -11.87 -1.70 -5.84
N SER A 124 -11.79 -1.55 -7.16
CA SER A 124 -12.93 -1.16 -7.98
C SER A 124 -13.50 -2.43 -8.61
N VAL A 125 -14.77 -2.71 -8.33
CA VAL A 125 -15.51 -3.82 -8.94
C VAL A 125 -16.84 -3.26 -9.44
N LYS A 126 -16.97 -3.10 -10.76
CA LYS A 126 -18.07 -2.37 -11.40
C LYS A 126 -19.04 -3.25 -12.18
N ASN A 127 -18.72 -4.52 -12.35
CA ASN A 127 -19.54 -5.48 -13.04
C ASN A 127 -19.10 -6.89 -12.63
N GLU A 128 -19.86 -7.88 -13.07
CA GLU A 128 -19.62 -9.28 -12.76
C GLU A 128 -18.31 -9.78 -13.37
N GLN A 129 -17.90 -9.25 -14.54
CA GLN A 129 -16.63 -9.60 -15.17
C GLN A 129 -15.43 -9.16 -14.32
N GLU A 130 -15.45 -7.94 -13.78
CA GLU A 130 -14.42 -7.43 -12.87
C GLU A 130 -14.41 -8.20 -11.55
N LEU A 131 -15.58 -8.57 -11.03
CA LEU A 131 -15.66 -9.40 -9.82
C LEU A 131 -15.04 -10.77 -10.06
N ASN A 132 -15.37 -11.41 -11.19
CA ASN A 132 -14.84 -12.72 -11.57
C ASN A 132 -13.33 -12.66 -11.84
N LEU A 133 -12.85 -11.61 -12.50
CA LEU A 133 -11.42 -11.36 -12.66
C LEU A 133 -10.72 -11.33 -11.30
N LEU A 134 -11.18 -10.45 -10.40
CA LEU A 134 -10.54 -10.25 -9.09
C LEU A 134 -10.62 -11.48 -8.18
N THR A 135 -11.75 -12.19 -8.17
CA THR A 135 -12.01 -13.25 -7.20
C THR A 135 -11.68 -14.64 -7.71
N VAL A 136 -11.79 -14.92 -9.01
CA VAL A 136 -11.62 -16.25 -9.57
C VAL A 136 -10.36 -16.36 -10.41
N GLN A 137 -10.13 -15.41 -11.32
CA GLN A 137 -9.03 -15.50 -12.30
C GLN A 137 -7.69 -15.03 -11.73
N THR A 138 -7.69 -14.00 -10.88
CA THR A 138 -6.50 -13.57 -10.14
C THR A 138 -6.23 -14.54 -9.00
N ASN A 139 -5.16 -15.33 -9.11
CA ASN A 139 -4.81 -16.34 -8.12
C ASN A 139 -4.25 -15.74 -6.82
N ARG A 140 -3.37 -14.75 -6.96
CA ARG A 140 -2.61 -14.14 -5.86
C ARG A 140 -2.74 -12.63 -5.91
N ILE A 141 -2.96 -12.03 -4.75
CA ILE A 141 -2.91 -10.59 -4.52
C ILE A 141 -1.80 -10.31 -3.51
N MET A 142 -0.86 -9.45 -3.90
CA MET A 142 0.20 -8.96 -3.02
C MET A 142 -0.12 -7.55 -2.54
N PHE A 143 -0.19 -7.39 -1.24
CA PHE A 143 -0.43 -6.13 -0.54
C PHE A 143 0.89 -5.58 -0.01
N ILE A 144 1.26 -4.38 -0.43
CA ILE A 144 2.45 -3.67 0.06
C ILE A 144 2.00 -2.47 0.88
N LEU A 145 2.46 -2.39 2.12
CA LEU A 145 2.20 -1.30 3.05
C LEU A 145 3.51 -0.63 3.45
N PHE A 146 3.58 0.69 3.27
CA PHE A 146 4.60 1.55 3.87
C PHE A 146 3.95 2.27 5.07
N ASP A 147 4.50 2.10 6.26
CA ASP A 147 3.94 2.66 7.49
C ASP A 147 5.01 3.04 8.53
N TYR A 148 4.58 3.61 9.65
CA TYR A 148 5.40 3.89 10.82
C TYR A 148 5.09 2.84 11.91
N PRO A 149 6.05 1.96 12.28
CA PRO A 149 5.80 0.90 13.26
C PRO A 149 5.50 1.44 14.66
N ASN A 150 6.05 2.62 14.98
CA ASN A 150 5.93 3.30 16.26
C ASN A 150 5.00 4.53 16.16
N PHE A 151 3.96 4.46 15.32
CA PHE A 151 3.07 5.60 15.02
C PHE A 151 2.49 6.27 16.26
N ASN A 152 2.08 5.47 17.26
CA ASN A 152 1.45 5.98 18.49
C ASN A 152 2.44 6.77 19.37
N ASP A 153 3.73 6.53 19.21
CA ASP A 153 4.80 7.25 19.91
C ASP A 153 5.24 8.51 19.16
N ASN A 154 4.56 8.85 18.05
CA ASN A 154 4.92 9.93 17.12
C ASN A 154 6.33 9.80 16.53
N ASP A 155 6.86 8.57 16.42
CA ASP A 155 8.08 8.31 15.68
C ASP A 155 7.75 8.23 14.18
N PHE A 156 8.18 9.28 13.48
CA PHE A 156 8.10 9.39 12.02
C PHE A 156 9.48 9.36 11.36
N ASN A 157 10.49 8.85 12.06
CA ASN A 157 11.84 8.64 11.55
C ASN A 157 12.13 7.16 11.27
N THR A 158 11.33 6.25 11.85
CA THR A 158 11.37 4.82 11.53
C THR A 158 10.24 4.46 10.56
N ILE A 159 10.56 3.93 9.39
CA ILE A 159 9.57 3.42 8.43
C ILE A 159 9.62 1.90 8.42
N GLN A 160 8.48 1.25 8.21
CA GLN A 160 8.36 -0.18 7.99
C GLN A 160 7.64 -0.46 6.68
N ILE A 161 8.17 -1.40 5.91
CA ILE A 161 7.52 -1.97 4.74
C ILE A 161 7.07 -3.37 5.10
N ASN A 162 5.78 -3.65 4.94
CA ASN A 162 5.22 -4.98 5.08
C ASN A 162 4.63 -5.44 3.75
N VAL A 163 4.86 -6.70 3.40
CA VAL A 163 4.21 -7.35 2.26
C VAL A 163 3.40 -8.53 2.74
N TYR A 164 2.17 -8.57 2.27
CA TYR A 164 1.24 -9.64 2.56
C TYR A 164 0.71 -10.28 1.28
N GLU A 165 0.44 -11.57 1.34
CA GLU A 165 -0.20 -12.32 0.27
C GLU A 165 -1.58 -12.81 0.68
N VAL A 166 -2.51 -12.70 -0.26
CA VAL A 166 -3.83 -13.32 -0.22
C VAL A 166 -3.97 -14.17 -1.47
N TRP A 167 -4.30 -15.43 -1.26
CA TRP A 167 -4.45 -16.39 -2.35
C TRP A 167 -5.92 -16.79 -2.50
N ASN A 168 -6.54 -16.29 -3.55
CA ASN A 168 -7.97 -16.42 -3.77
C ASN A 168 -8.43 -17.87 -3.79
N ASN A 169 -7.68 -18.76 -4.45
CA ASN A 169 -8.01 -20.18 -4.60
C ASN A 169 -7.74 -21.05 -3.36
N SER A 170 -7.77 -20.44 -2.17
CA SER A 170 -7.39 -21.11 -0.93
C SER A 170 -8.47 -21.08 0.14
N ALA A 171 -8.53 -22.17 0.90
CA ALA A 171 -9.38 -22.23 2.08
C ALA A 171 -8.97 -21.17 3.12
N ARG A 172 -7.67 -20.88 3.26
CA ARG A 172 -7.13 -19.89 4.20
C ARG A 172 -7.68 -18.49 3.93
N ASN A 173 -7.65 -18.06 2.67
CA ASN A 173 -7.97 -16.69 2.28
C ASN A 173 -9.37 -16.55 1.64
N GLN A 174 -10.24 -17.56 1.77
CA GLN A 174 -11.60 -17.57 1.19
C GLN A 174 -12.42 -16.32 1.54
N ASN A 175 -12.15 -15.71 2.69
CA ASN A 175 -12.87 -14.53 3.16
C ASN A 175 -12.62 -13.31 2.28
N PHE A 176 -11.47 -13.20 1.60
CA PHE A 176 -11.25 -12.11 0.65
C PHE A 176 -12.32 -12.13 -0.45
N ARG A 177 -12.55 -13.29 -1.07
CA ARG A 177 -13.60 -13.48 -2.09
C ARG A 177 -14.96 -13.10 -1.54
N ARG A 178 -15.31 -13.62 -0.36
CA ARG A 178 -16.61 -13.33 0.30
C ARG A 178 -16.80 -11.83 0.53
N ILE A 179 -15.77 -11.12 0.98
CA ILE A 179 -15.82 -9.68 1.24
C ILE A 179 -16.01 -8.91 -0.07
N MET A 180 -15.26 -9.24 -1.13
CA MET A 180 -15.39 -8.59 -2.44
C MET A 180 -16.77 -8.85 -3.08
N THR A 181 -17.24 -10.10 -3.04
CA THR A 181 -18.59 -10.46 -3.53
C THR A 181 -19.68 -9.77 -2.73
N ASN A 182 -19.54 -9.69 -1.40
CA ASN A 182 -20.51 -8.98 -0.56
C ASN A 182 -20.54 -7.48 -0.90
N TYR A 183 -19.37 -6.82 -1.00
CA TYR A 183 -19.31 -5.43 -1.41
C TYR A 183 -19.99 -5.20 -2.77
N TYR A 184 -19.74 -6.05 -3.76
CA TYR A 184 -20.38 -5.94 -5.07
C TYR A 184 -21.91 -6.03 -4.95
N ASN A 185 -22.42 -7.04 -4.24
CA ASN A 185 -23.87 -7.28 -4.14
C ASN A 185 -24.60 -6.24 -3.26
N THR A 186 -24.05 -5.91 -2.09
CA THR A 186 -24.75 -5.10 -1.08
C THR A 186 -24.45 -3.63 -1.18
N THR A 187 -23.33 -3.25 -1.78
CA THR A 187 -22.92 -1.84 -1.91
C THR A 187 -22.96 -1.42 -3.37
N TYR A 188 -22.22 -2.07 -4.26
CA TYR A 188 -22.16 -1.62 -5.64
C TYR A 188 -23.53 -1.69 -6.34
N LEU A 189 -24.13 -2.89 -6.40
CA LEU A 189 -25.42 -3.09 -7.08
C LEU A 189 -26.56 -2.30 -6.42
N TYR A 190 -26.58 -2.20 -5.09
CA TYR A 190 -27.57 -1.41 -4.38
C TYR A 190 -27.48 0.09 -4.73
N HIS A 191 -26.27 0.66 -4.79
CA HIS A 191 -26.13 2.07 -5.16
C HIS A 191 -26.46 2.32 -6.63
N ILE A 192 -26.12 1.39 -7.53
CA ILE A 192 -26.48 1.47 -8.94
C ILE A 192 -28.00 1.37 -9.14
N SER A 193 -28.71 0.56 -8.35
CA SER A 193 -30.18 0.48 -8.43
C SER A 193 -30.88 1.77 -7.99
N LEU A 194 -30.28 2.51 -7.06
CA LEU A 194 -30.76 3.84 -6.64
C LEU A 194 -30.44 4.93 -7.68
N ASN A 195 -29.26 4.90 -8.29
CA ASN A 195 -28.86 5.85 -9.31
C ASN A 195 -27.85 5.23 -10.30
N PRO A 196 -28.32 4.82 -11.50
CA PRO A 196 -27.47 4.17 -12.50
C PRO A 196 -26.30 5.03 -13.00
N ASN A 197 -26.41 6.36 -12.91
CA ASN A 197 -25.40 7.29 -13.40
C ASN A 197 -24.31 7.60 -12.36
N LYS A 198 -24.42 7.08 -11.14
CA LYS A 198 -23.48 7.35 -10.05
C LYS A 198 -22.65 6.12 -9.73
N THR A 199 -21.37 6.14 -10.12
CA THR A 199 -20.43 5.08 -9.74
C THR A 199 -20.19 5.10 -8.22
N PRO A 200 -20.45 4.00 -7.51
CA PRO A 200 -20.15 3.85 -6.09
C PRO A 200 -18.65 4.01 -5.82
N ALA A 201 -18.30 4.45 -4.61
CA ALA A 201 -16.91 4.51 -4.19
C ALA A 201 -16.30 3.10 -4.16
N PRO A 202 -15.01 2.94 -4.52
CA PRO A 202 -14.33 1.65 -4.46
C PRO A 202 -14.34 1.08 -3.04
N TYR A 203 -14.15 -0.25 -2.93
CA TYR A 203 -13.95 -0.87 -1.63
C TYR A 203 -12.61 -0.43 -1.03
N ASN A 204 -12.68 0.07 0.19
CA ASN A 204 -11.52 0.49 0.97
C ASN A 204 -11.03 -0.67 1.84
N MET A 205 -9.98 -1.37 1.40
CA MET A 205 -9.32 -2.39 2.21
C MET A 205 -8.24 -1.74 3.08
N TRP A 206 -8.55 -1.57 4.37
CA TRP A 206 -7.66 -0.92 5.32
C TRP A 206 -6.70 -1.93 5.97
N PRO A 207 -5.40 -1.63 6.07
CA PRO A 207 -4.40 -2.59 6.57
C PRO A 207 -4.64 -3.17 7.97
N ASP A 208 -5.28 -2.41 8.87
CA ASP A 208 -5.56 -2.87 10.24
C ASP A 208 -7.05 -3.14 10.47
N SER A 209 -7.85 -3.20 9.40
CA SER A 209 -9.28 -3.48 9.56
C SER A 209 -9.52 -4.94 9.92
N PHE A 210 -10.59 -5.17 10.67
CA PHE A 210 -11.13 -6.49 10.89
C PHE A 210 -11.33 -7.26 9.57
N ALA A 211 -11.83 -6.60 8.53
CA ALA A 211 -12.00 -7.19 7.20
C ALA A 211 -10.68 -7.70 6.60
N PHE A 212 -9.60 -6.92 6.68
CA PHE A 212 -8.28 -7.36 6.21
C PHE A 212 -7.76 -8.55 7.02
N HIS A 213 -7.87 -8.51 8.35
CA HIS A 213 -7.46 -9.64 9.19
C HIS A 213 -8.30 -10.90 8.93
N GLN A 214 -9.59 -10.76 8.64
CA GLN A 214 -10.46 -11.87 8.25
C GLN A 214 -10.03 -12.54 6.94
N CYS A 215 -9.37 -11.82 6.03
CA CYS A 215 -8.75 -12.41 4.85
C CYS A 215 -7.61 -13.39 5.21
N ASN A 216 -7.16 -13.42 6.47
CA ASN A 216 -6.05 -14.25 6.97
C ASN A 216 -4.78 -14.17 6.11
N PRO A 217 -4.28 -12.95 5.80
CA PRO A 217 -3.15 -12.75 4.91
C PRO A 217 -1.88 -13.44 5.43
N ILE A 218 -1.01 -13.83 4.51
CA ILE A 218 0.32 -14.39 4.80
C ILE A 218 1.32 -13.24 4.75
N HIS A 219 2.04 -12.98 5.83
CA HIS A 219 3.10 -11.97 5.84
C HIS A 219 4.38 -12.59 5.26
N THR A 220 4.85 -12.07 4.11
CA THR A 220 5.92 -12.70 3.32
C THR A 220 7.21 -11.89 3.26
N PHE A 221 7.16 -10.59 3.56
CA PHE A 221 8.35 -9.77 3.61
C PHE A 221 8.16 -8.62 4.59
N ARG A 222 9.23 -8.32 5.35
CA ARG A 222 9.30 -7.17 6.23
C ARG A 222 10.63 -6.48 6.10
N CYS A 223 10.59 -5.16 6.05
CA CYS A 223 11.79 -4.32 6.08
C CYS A 223 11.57 -3.15 7.03
N VAL A 224 12.57 -2.83 7.84
CA VAL A 224 12.59 -1.67 8.72
C VAL A 224 13.67 -0.70 8.24
N ILE A 225 13.32 0.57 8.18
CA ILE A 225 14.18 1.65 7.74
C ILE A 225 14.30 2.63 8.90
N SER A 226 15.44 2.60 9.59
CA SER A 226 15.75 3.60 10.62
C SER A 226 16.40 4.83 10.00
N ASP A 227 16.36 5.96 10.71
CA ASP A 227 16.92 7.24 10.26
C ASP A 227 16.42 7.68 8.89
N ALA A 228 15.16 7.36 8.60
CA ALA A 228 14.56 7.51 7.27
C ALA A 228 14.47 8.96 6.79
N ASN A 229 14.62 9.94 7.67
CA ASN A 229 14.56 11.37 7.35
C ASN A 229 15.94 11.99 7.08
N ILE A 230 17.04 11.27 7.30
CA ILE A 230 18.40 11.82 7.16
C ILE A 230 19.31 10.85 6.40
N ASN A 231 19.54 9.66 6.95
CA ASN A 231 20.42 8.65 6.38
C ASN A 231 19.79 7.25 6.53
N PRO A 232 18.81 6.91 5.68
CA PRO A 232 18.02 5.70 5.78
C PRO A 232 18.88 4.43 5.87
N GLN A 233 18.73 3.68 6.96
CA GLN A 233 19.39 2.38 7.14
C GLN A 233 18.37 1.27 6.92
N ILE A 234 18.57 0.46 5.89
CA ILE A 234 17.61 -0.54 5.43
C ILE A 234 17.95 -1.91 6.04
N ASN A 235 17.05 -2.44 6.85
CA ASN A 235 17.17 -3.75 7.49
C ASN A 235 16.01 -4.67 7.09
N ILE A 236 16.30 -5.69 6.28
CA ILE A 236 15.33 -6.71 5.86
C ILE A 236 15.27 -7.77 6.96
N LEU A 237 14.06 -8.10 7.41
CA LEU A 237 13.82 -9.04 8.49
C LEU A 237 13.38 -10.39 7.90
N HIS A 238 14.09 -11.45 8.29
CA HIS A 238 13.83 -12.84 7.91
C HIS A 238 12.95 -13.55 8.96
#